data_AF-H1VUV7-F1
#
_entry.id   AF-H1VUV7-F1
#
_cell.length_a   1.000
_cell.length_b   1.000
_cell.length_c   1.000
_cell.angle_alpha   90.00
_cell.angle_beta   90.00
_cell.angle_gamma   90.00
#
_symmetry.space_group_name_H-M   'P 1'
#
loop_
_entity.id
_entity.type
_entity.pdbx_description
1 polymer ?
#
loop_
_entity_poly.entity_id
_entity_poly.type
_entity_poly.pdbx_seq_one_letter_code
_entity_poly.pdbx_strand_id
1 'polypeptide(L)'
;MGKVFYDMGFLATAEVLDRSASDLVGQYVGQTGPKVRELLDKALGRVLFIDEAYRLAEGHFAQEAVDELVDSVTKDKYKGRMVIILAGYDDDINRLISVNPGMSSRFPEVIDFYSLSAEDCFDLLLQLLTKQKRMLESKKPFNRLVLNCLEHPTTDFKDDVVSNFRALSAQPSWASARDVETLAKSIFSVAMKSRQGTCVTVTEAMVEAELDKMFDEREIRGKQAETTRKRVRLQDLFMAPPPAQTPHKISSQYQASTKEDEASCTPPESPTAEVDNGKRKSVRDAGVSDEVWEQLESDKKAQEERDAKYRAMLETKRKAVGAAREAILKELIEEEERLKKEEEQRKKAAKMGRCPVGYDWIKQAQGGFRCAGGSHYISDEELASS
;
A
#
# COMPACT_ATOMS: atom_id res chain seq x y z
N MET A 1 -1.95 23.11 -8.29
CA MET A 1 -0.57 23.03 -8.83
C MET A 1 -0.53 22.89 -10.34
N GLY A 2 -1.05 21.82 -10.95
CA GLY A 2 -0.99 21.63 -12.42
C GLY A 2 -1.52 22.81 -13.24
N LYS A 3 -2.68 23.37 -12.86
CA LYS A 3 -3.24 24.58 -13.50
C LYS A 3 -2.32 25.80 -13.42
N VAL A 4 -1.65 26.00 -12.28
CA VAL A 4 -0.75 27.14 -12.08
C VAL A 4 0.47 27.03 -13.01
N PHE A 5 1.11 25.86 -13.11
CA PHE A 5 2.24 25.65 -14.01
C PHE A 5 1.86 25.67 -15.50
N TYR A 6 0.65 25.24 -15.83
CA TYR A 6 0.09 25.37 -17.17
C TYR A 6 -0.13 26.84 -17.54
N ASP A 7 -0.77 27.63 -16.67
CA ASP A 7 -1.06 29.04 -16.90
C ASP A 7 0.24 29.89 -17.00
N MET A 8 1.31 29.46 -16.33
CA MET A 8 2.65 30.06 -16.46
C MET A 8 3.42 29.61 -17.72
N GLY A 9 2.88 28.69 -18.52
CA GLY A 9 3.49 28.21 -19.75
C GLY A 9 4.61 27.17 -19.56
N PHE A 10 4.78 26.62 -18.36
CA PHE A 10 5.79 25.58 -18.09
C PHE A 10 5.33 24.18 -18.50
N LEU A 11 4.02 23.94 -18.53
CA LEU A 11 3.42 22.64 -18.86
C LEU A 11 2.50 22.74 -20.07
N ALA A 12 2.40 21.63 -20.81
CA ALA A 12 1.51 21.53 -21.96
C ALA A 12 0.05 21.24 -21.55
N THR A 13 -0.18 20.73 -20.34
CA THR A 13 -1.51 20.50 -19.76
C THR A 13 -1.50 20.73 -18.25
N ALA A 14 -2.68 21.04 -17.70
CA ALA A 14 -2.90 21.16 -16.26
C ALA A 14 -3.09 19.81 -15.55
N GLU A 15 -3.08 18.69 -16.29
CA GLU A 15 -3.26 17.34 -15.76
C GLU A 15 -2.14 16.93 -14.79
N VAL A 16 -2.53 16.22 -13.73
CA VAL A 16 -1.63 15.60 -12.75
C VAL A 16 -1.71 14.09 -12.92
N LEU A 17 -0.55 13.44 -13.04
CA LEU A 17 -0.41 11.99 -13.14
C LEU A 17 -0.03 11.44 -11.76
N ASP A 18 -1.00 10.89 -11.04
CA ASP A 18 -0.81 10.34 -9.70
C ASP A 18 -0.29 8.89 -9.78
N ARG A 19 0.85 8.62 -9.14
CA ARG A 19 1.49 7.31 -9.06
C ARG A 19 2.05 7.05 -7.67
N SER A 20 2.39 5.80 -7.42
CA SER A 20 3.05 5.35 -6.20
C SER A 20 4.48 4.91 -6.47
N ALA A 21 5.29 4.80 -5.41
CA ALA A 21 6.62 4.20 -5.50
C ALA A 21 6.63 2.80 -6.19
N SER A 22 5.58 2.00 -5.99
CA SER A 22 5.46 0.67 -6.59
C SER A 22 5.28 0.69 -8.11
N ASP A 23 4.82 1.80 -8.67
CA ASP A 23 4.70 1.97 -10.12
C ASP A 23 6.05 2.19 -10.78
N LEU A 24 7.06 2.63 -10.02
CA LEU A 24 8.44 2.82 -10.50
C LEU A 24 9.27 1.55 -10.38
N VAL A 25 8.99 0.70 -9.38
CA VAL A 25 9.79 -0.49 -9.09
C VAL A 25 9.31 -1.72 -9.90
N GLY A 26 10.24 -2.41 -10.55
CA GLY A 26 9.99 -3.66 -11.27
C GLY A 26 9.85 -4.87 -10.35
N GLN A 27 9.21 -5.94 -10.83
CA GLN A 27 9.11 -7.20 -10.09
C GLN A 27 10.36 -8.09 -10.25
N TYR A 28 11.16 -7.81 -11.30
CA TYR A 28 12.32 -8.60 -11.69
C TYR A 28 13.50 -7.66 -12.04
N VAL A 29 14.73 -8.17 -11.91
CA VAL A 29 15.97 -7.47 -12.27
C VAL A 29 15.88 -6.94 -13.70
N GLY A 30 16.25 -5.68 -13.91
CA GLY A 30 16.30 -5.04 -15.24
C GLY A 30 14.95 -4.57 -15.78
N GLN A 31 13.85 -4.73 -15.03
CA GLN A 31 12.55 -4.15 -15.41
C GLN A 31 12.33 -2.75 -14.86
N THR A 32 13.02 -2.39 -13.78
CA THR A 32 12.82 -1.10 -13.09
C THR A 32 13.18 0.06 -14.01
N GLY A 33 14.37 0.06 -14.63
CA GLY A 33 14.79 1.14 -15.53
C GLY A 33 13.79 1.46 -16.65
N PRO A 34 13.38 0.48 -17.48
CA PRO A 34 12.35 0.67 -18.50
C PRO A 34 11.02 1.21 -17.96
N LYS A 35 10.59 0.74 -16.78
CA LYS A 35 9.32 1.15 -16.16
C LYS A 35 9.35 2.61 -15.70
N VAL A 36 10.48 3.06 -15.12
CA VAL A 36 10.71 4.47 -14.78
C VAL A 36 10.63 5.33 -16.03
N ARG A 37 11.34 4.96 -17.10
CA ARG A 37 11.31 5.71 -18.37
C ARG A 37 9.93 5.78 -19.00
N GLU A 38 9.20 4.66 -19.03
CA GLU A 38 7.83 4.63 -19.54
C GLU A 38 6.91 5.58 -18.74
N LEU A 39 7.09 5.64 -17.42
CA LEU A 39 6.31 6.54 -16.59
C LEU A 39 6.67 8.01 -16.85
N LEU A 40 7.96 8.33 -16.96
CA LEU A 40 8.41 9.69 -17.29
C LEU A 40 7.89 10.12 -18.67
N ASP A 41 7.88 9.21 -19.65
CA ASP A 41 7.32 9.47 -20.98
C ASP A 41 5.83 9.81 -20.93
N LYS A 42 5.06 9.10 -20.09
CA LYS A 42 3.64 9.40 -19.86
C LYS A 42 3.42 10.73 -19.15
N ALA A 43 4.40 11.19 -18.38
CA ALA A 43 4.33 12.42 -17.60
C ALA A 43 4.87 13.65 -18.33
N LEU A 44 5.44 13.51 -19.53
CA LEU A 44 5.91 14.64 -20.34
C LEU A 44 4.78 15.65 -20.58
N GLY A 45 5.08 16.92 -20.30
CA GLY A 45 4.14 18.03 -20.40
C GLY A 45 3.13 18.13 -19.24
N ARG A 46 3.27 17.29 -18.21
CA ARG A 46 2.33 17.17 -17.07
C ARG A 46 3.07 17.29 -15.73
N VAL A 47 2.30 17.30 -14.64
CA VAL A 47 2.84 17.06 -13.30
C VAL A 47 2.83 15.56 -13.01
N LEU A 48 3.97 14.98 -12.63
CA LEU A 48 4.07 13.63 -12.07
C LEU A 48 4.05 13.73 -10.55
N PHE A 49 3.00 13.19 -9.91
CA PHE A 49 2.91 13.13 -8.45
C PHE A 49 3.19 11.70 -7.99
N ILE A 50 4.21 11.53 -7.14
CA ILE A 50 4.61 10.23 -6.61
C ILE A 50 4.32 10.21 -5.10
N ASP A 51 3.26 9.51 -4.73
CA ASP A 51 2.87 9.31 -3.35
C ASP A 51 3.69 8.19 -2.68
N GLU A 52 3.89 8.34 -1.37
CA GLU A 52 4.71 7.47 -0.53
C GLU A 52 6.10 7.20 -1.16
N ALA A 53 6.70 8.24 -1.75
CA ALA A 53 7.94 8.15 -2.52
C ALA A 53 9.11 7.58 -1.70
N TYR A 54 9.07 7.74 -0.38
CA TYR A 54 10.06 7.20 0.55
C TYR A 54 10.21 5.68 0.50
N ARG A 55 9.22 4.94 -0.02
CA ARG A 55 9.36 3.50 -0.27
C ARG A 55 10.45 3.20 -1.31
N LEU A 56 10.88 4.19 -2.09
CA LEU A 56 12.03 4.09 -2.98
C LEU A 56 13.38 4.12 -2.23
N ALA A 57 13.39 4.42 -0.92
CA ALA A 57 14.59 4.39 -0.11
C ALA A 57 14.97 2.98 0.39
N GLU A 58 14.07 2.00 0.25
CA GLU A 58 14.27 0.65 0.76
C GLU A 58 14.14 -0.42 -0.33
N GLY A 59 15.11 -1.32 -0.39
CA GLY A 59 15.07 -2.51 -1.24
C GLY A 59 15.99 -2.44 -2.45
N HIS A 60 16.42 -3.62 -2.92
CA HIS A 60 17.43 -3.74 -3.97
C HIS A 60 17.01 -3.12 -5.32
N PHE A 61 15.73 -3.20 -5.68
CA PHE A 61 15.22 -2.60 -6.93
C PHE A 61 14.82 -1.13 -6.80
N ALA A 62 14.74 -0.63 -5.57
CA ALA A 62 14.35 0.74 -5.30
C ALA A 62 15.50 1.72 -5.60
N GLN A 63 16.74 1.33 -5.31
CA GLN A 63 17.94 2.07 -5.69
C GLN A 63 18.06 2.22 -7.22
N GLU A 64 17.85 1.14 -7.98
CA GLU A 64 17.82 1.19 -9.45
C GLU A 64 16.78 2.19 -9.96
N ALA A 65 15.61 2.26 -9.31
CA ALA A 65 14.57 3.21 -9.68
C ALA A 65 14.98 4.66 -9.44
N VAL A 66 15.62 4.93 -8.29
CA VAL A 66 16.13 6.27 -7.93
C VAL A 66 17.25 6.68 -8.90
N ASP A 67 18.18 5.79 -9.20
CA ASP A 67 19.30 6.05 -10.10
C ASP A 67 18.80 6.36 -11.53
N GLU A 68 17.91 5.54 -12.08
CA GLU A 68 17.33 5.79 -13.41
C GLU A 68 16.45 7.05 -13.41
N LEU A 69 15.74 7.35 -12.32
CA LEU A 69 14.95 8.57 -12.20
C LEU A 69 15.87 9.79 -12.27
N VAL A 70 16.92 9.84 -11.45
CA VAL A 70 17.90 10.95 -11.40
C VAL A 70 18.61 11.10 -12.75
N ASP A 71 19.04 10.00 -13.37
CA ASP A 71 19.65 10.04 -14.69
C ASP A 71 18.67 10.56 -15.75
N SER A 72 17.46 10.00 -15.79
CA SER A 72 16.47 10.35 -16.79
C SER A 72 16.03 11.81 -16.70
N VAL A 73 15.78 12.36 -15.51
CA VAL A 73 15.37 13.78 -15.38
C VAL A 73 16.41 14.78 -15.87
N THR A 74 17.69 14.36 -15.98
CA THR A 74 18.76 15.22 -16.52
C THR A 74 18.83 15.24 -18.04
N LYS A 75 18.26 14.22 -18.70
CA LYS A 75 18.25 14.14 -20.17
C LYS A 75 17.39 15.26 -20.75
N ASP A 76 17.83 15.84 -21.87
CA ASP A 76 17.11 16.91 -22.57
C ASP A 76 15.69 16.51 -22.96
N LYS A 77 15.41 15.20 -23.06
CA LYS A 77 14.08 14.65 -23.26
C LYS A 77 13.06 15.12 -22.20
N TYR A 78 13.46 15.20 -20.94
CA TYR A 78 12.56 15.47 -19.81
C TYR A 78 12.83 16.83 -19.16
N LYS A 79 14.08 17.28 -19.18
CA LYS A 79 14.52 18.53 -18.56
C LYS A 79 13.67 19.71 -19.03
N GLY A 80 13.06 20.42 -18.08
CA GLY A 80 12.22 21.61 -18.34
C GLY A 80 10.88 21.32 -19.04
N ARG A 81 10.48 20.05 -19.18
CA ARG A 81 9.26 19.66 -19.89
C ARG A 81 8.22 18.96 -19.00
N MET A 82 8.49 18.82 -17.71
CA MET A 82 7.58 18.23 -16.73
C MET A 82 7.94 18.71 -15.33
N VAL A 83 7.01 18.55 -14.40
CA VAL A 83 7.23 18.80 -12.97
C VAL A 83 7.05 17.48 -12.22
N ILE A 84 7.98 17.14 -11.34
CA ILE A 84 7.90 15.93 -10.50
C ILE A 84 7.75 16.36 -9.06
N ILE A 85 6.76 15.81 -8.36
CA ILE A 85 6.48 16.06 -6.95
C ILE A 85 6.58 14.73 -6.22
N LEU A 86 7.48 14.66 -5.25
CA LEU A 86 7.61 13.52 -4.33
C LEU A 86 6.85 13.84 -3.04
N ALA A 87 6.01 12.94 -2.59
CA ALA A 87 5.26 13.09 -1.35
C ALA A 87 5.56 11.93 -0.38
N GLY A 88 5.59 12.25 0.90
CA GLY A 88 5.88 11.32 1.98
C GLY A 88 5.98 12.04 3.32
N TYR A 89 6.24 11.29 4.39
CA TYR A 89 6.52 11.86 5.70
C TYR A 89 7.91 12.52 5.70
N ASP A 90 8.09 13.56 6.51
CA ASP A 90 9.31 14.39 6.54
C ASP A 90 10.59 13.56 6.72
N ASP A 91 10.69 12.80 7.81
CA ASP A 91 11.84 11.92 8.10
C ASP A 91 12.13 10.93 6.95
N ASP A 92 11.06 10.40 6.36
CA ASP A 92 11.12 9.39 5.32
C ASP A 92 11.58 9.97 3.97
N ILE A 93 11.15 11.19 3.64
CA ILE A 93 11.63 11.93 2.45
C ILE A 93 13.08 12.37 2.65
N ASN A 94 13.46 12.87 3.82
CA ASN A 94 14.85 13.22 4.12
C ASN A 94 15.77 12.00 3.94
N ARG A 95 15.30 10.83 4.37
CA ARG A 95 16.01 9.58 4.12
C ARG A 95 16.10 9.26 2.63
N LEU A 96 15.02 9.37 1.85
CA LEU A 96 15.03 9.15 0.40
C LEU A 96 16.04 10.08 -0.31
N ILE A 97 16.05 11.36 0.05
CA ILE A 97 16.97 12.34 -0.51
C ILE A 97 18.43 11.97 -0.20
N SER A 98 18.70 11.34 0.95
CA SER A 98 20.04 10.87 1.33
C SER A 98 20.52 9.62 0.57
N VAL A 99 19.63 8.88 -0.10
CA VAL A 99 19.96 7.61 -0.79
C VAL A 99 20.93 7.83 -1.96
N ASN A 100 20.70 8.91 -2.72
CA ASN A 100 21.54 9.25 -3.86
C ASN A 100 21.81 10.77 -3.85
N PRO A 101 23.07 11.22 -3.85
CA PRO A 101 23.43 12.65 -3.86
C PRO A 101 22.78 13.45 -5.01
N GLY A 102 22.45 12.81 -6.12
CA GLY A 102 21.74 13.41 -7.24
C GLY A 102 20.32 13.85 -6.88
N MET A 103 19.64 13.19 -5.93
CA MET A 103 18.30 13.56 -5.49
C MET A 103 18.27 14.99 -4.94
N SER A 104 19.18 15.34 -4.02
CA SER A 104 19.25 16.68 -3.43
C SER A 104 19.48 17.78 -4.47
N SER A 105 20.20 17.48 -5.55
CA SER A 105 20.46 18.45 -6.61
C SER A 105 19.29 18.62 -7.59
N ARG A 106 18.45 17.58 -7.78
CA ARG A 106 17.34 17.60 -8.75
C ARG A 106 15.98 17.92 -8.09
N PHE A 107 15.90 17.81 -6.78
CA PHE A 107 14.74 18.17 -5.96
C PHE A 107 15.14 19.23 -4.91
N PRO A 108 15.40 20.49 -5.34
CA PRO A 108 15.86 21.55 -4.44
C PRO A 108 14.75 22.18 -3.60
N GLU A 109 13.49 22.14 -4.07
CA GLU A 109 12.35 22.77 -3.40
C GLU A 109 11.67 21.78 -2.45
N VAL A 110 11.49 22.19 -1.20
CA VAL A 110 10.80 21.42 -0.17
C VAL A 110 9.62 22.25 0.34
N ILE A 111 8.45 21.63 0.39
CA ILE A 111 7.22 22.26 0.89
C ILE A 111 6.72 21.43 2.06
N ASP A 112 6.80 22.01 3.26
CA ASP A 112 6.38 21.34 4.49
C ASP A 112 4.87 21.50 4.71
N PHE A 113 4.20 20.37 4.98
CA PHE A 113 2.80 20.34 5.38
C PHE A 113 2.69 20.02 6.85
N TYR A 114 2.48 21.05 7.67
CA TYR A 114 2.26 20.89 9.09
C TYR A 114 0.88 20.31 9.39
N SER A 115 0.77 19.60 10.51
CA SER A 115 -0.51 19.18 11.04
C SER A 115 -1.37 20.40 11.37
N LEU A 116 -2.69 20.23 11.19
CA LEU A 116 -3.66 21.25 11.58
C LEU A 116 -3.52 21.57 13.08
N SER A 117 -3.63 22.86 13.43
CA SER A 117 -3.74 23.28 14.82
C SER A 117 -5.03 22.74 15.44
N ALA A 118 -5.13 22.72 16.76
CA ALA A 118 -6.34 22.25 17.45
C ALA A 118 -7.56 23.12 17.10
N GLU A 119 -7.32 24.42 16.92
CA GLU A 119 -8.29 25.41 16.48
C GLU A 119 -8.72 25.14 15.02
N ASP A 120 -7.79 24.88 14.12
CA ASP A 120 -8.10 24.52 12.72
C ASP A 120 -8.85 23.17 12.63
N CYS A 121 -8.58 22.23 13.55
CA CYS A 121 -9.31 20.96 13.62
C CYS A 121 -10.79 21.19 13.98
N PHE A 122 -11.07 22.11 14.91
CA PHE A 122 -12.44 22.53 15.22
C PHE A 122 -13.13 23.17 14.01
N ASP A 123 -12.45 24.09 13.34
CA ASP A 123 -13.00 24.77 12.15
C ASP A 123 -13.26 23.78 11.02
N LEU A 124 -12.34 22.83 10.78
CA LEU A 124 -12.54 21.75 9.82
C LEU A 124 -13.74 20.87 10.17
N LEU A 125 -13.91 20.51 11.45
CA LEU A 125 -15.06 19.73 11.91
C LEU A 125 -16.39 20.45 11.58
N LEU A 126 -16.47 21.75 11.90
CA LEU A 126 -17.63 22.57 11.58
C LEU A 126 -17.89 22.64 10.07
N GLN A 127 -16.84 22.83 9.26
CA GLN A 127 -16.97 22.87 7.80
C GLN A 127 -17.49 21.55 7.22
N LEU A 128 -16.99 20.41 7.71
CA LEU A 128 -17.42 19.09 7.27
C LEU A 128 -18.88 18.81 7.61
N LEU A 129 -19.31 19.12 8.85
CA LEU A 129 -20.70 18.94 9.26
C LEU A 129 -21.64 19.91 8.53
N THR A 130 -21.21 21.14 8.28
CA THR A 130 -21.95 22.10 7.44
C THR A 130 -22.11 21.60 6.00
N LYS A 131 -21.08 20.96 5.44
CA LYS A 131 -21.18 20.31 4.13
C LYS A 131 -22.22 19.18 4.15
N GLN A 132 -22.24 18.37 5.21
CA GLN A 132 -23.26 17.32 5.38
C GLN A 132 -24.67 17.89 5.52
N LYS A 133 -24.86 19.00 6.27
CA LYS A 133 -26.11 19.75 6.37
C LYS A 133 -26.65 20.12 4.98
N ARG A 134 -25.81 20.75 4.15
CA ARG A 134 -26.17 21.14 2.78
C ARG A 134 -26.53 19.93 1.91
N MET A 135 -25.78 18.83 2.00
CA MET A 135 -26.07 17.60 1.24
C MET A 135 -27.36 16.89 1.67
N LEU A 136 -27.72 16.98 2.95
CA LEU A 136 -28.93 16.40 3.50
C LEU A 136 -30.17 17.20 3.05
N GLU A 137 -30.10 18.53 3.18
CA GLU A 137 -31.15 19.47 2.80
C GLU A 137 -31.39 19.45 1.28
N SER A 138 -30.33 19.30 0.46
CA SER A 138 -30.47 19.21 -1.00
C SER A 138 -31.20 17.93 -1.45
N LYS A 139 -31.08 16.83 -0.71
CA LYS A 139 -31.74 15.56 -1.05
C LYS A 139 -33.20 15.51 -0.63
N LYS A 140 -33.52 16.08 0.53
CA LYS A 140 -34.88 16.16 1.06
C LYS A 140 -35.07 17.49 1.79
N PRO A 141 -35.89 18.42 1.29
CA PRO A 141 -36.04 19.76 1.88
C PRO A 141 -36.67 19.74 3.29
N PHE A 142 -37.33 18.63 3.65
CA PHE A 142 -37.91 18.46 4.99
C PHE A 142 -36.89 18.04 6.04
N ASN A 143 -35.74 17.51 5.62
CA ASN A 143 -34.69 17.09 6.54
C ASN A 143 -33.86 18.30 6.94
N ARG A 144 -33.76 18.57 8.25
CA ARG A 144 -32.97 19.68 8.78
C ARG A 144 -31.89 19.14 9.72
N LEU A 145 -30.64 19.53 9.50
CA LEU A 145 -29.53 19.27 10.41
C LEU A 145 -29.23 20.54 11.22
N VAL A 146 -29.42 20.47 12.53
CA VAL A 146 -29.16 21.56 13.47
C VAL A 146 -27.78 21.38 14.08
N LEU A 147 -26.94 22.40 13.93
CA LEU A 147 -25.53 22.43 14.36
C LEU A 147 -25.24 23.58 15.34
N ASN A 148 -26.24 24.03 16.11
CA ASN A 148 -26.13 25.24 16.94
C ASN A 148 -24.93 25.21 17.89
N CYS A 149 -24.61 24.05 18.47
CA CYS A 149 -23.46 23.91 19.38
C CYS A 149 -22.09 24.13 18.69
N LEU A 150 -22.02 23.97 17.37
CA LEU A 150 -20.79 24.16 16.59
C LEU A 150 -20.77 25.48 15.84
N GLU A 151 -21.93 25.97 15.36
CA GLU A 151 -22.07 27.27 14.69
C GLU A 151 -21.95 28.43 15.70
N HIS A 152 -22.45 28.24 16.92
CA HIS A 152 -22.42 29.21 18.02
C HIS A 152 -22.02 28.51 19.33
N PRO A 153 -20.76 28.05 19.45
CA PRO A 153 -20.30 27.35 20.65
C PRO A 153 -20.24 28.30 21.85
N THR A 154 -20.52 27.78 23.03
CA THR A 154 -20.13 28.43 24.28
C THR A 154 -18.61 28.43 24.40
N THR A 155 -18.04 29.39 25.14
CA THR A 155 -16.59 29.48 25.35
C THR A 155 -16.04 28.19 25.96
N ASP A 156 -16.74 27.69 26.98
CA ASP A 156 -16.34 26.51 27.74
C ASP A 156 -16.33 25.26 26.83
N PHE A 157 -17.41 25.04 26.07
CA PHE A 157 -17.49 23.92 25.13
C PHE A 157 -16.41 23.99 24.04
N LYS A 158 -16.16 25.18 23.48
CA LYS A 158 -15.12 25.34 22.46
C LYS A 158 -13.74 25.01 23.03
N ASP A 159 -13.43 25.53 24.23
CA ASP A 159 -12.16 25.31 24.89
C ASP A 159 -11.95 23.83 25.24
N ASP A 160 -13.00 23.14 25.68
CA ASP A 160 -12.96 21.70 25.96
C ASP A 160 -12.70 20.87 24.69
N VAL A 161 -13.38 21.16 23.59
CA VAL A 161 -13.16 20.47 22.31
C VAL A 161 -11.76 20.75 21.75
N VAL A 162 -11.29 21.99 21.81
CA VAL A 162 -9.94 22.36 21.37
C VAL A 162 -8.87 21.71 22.26
N SER A 163 -9.10 21.63 23.58
CA SER A 163 -8.23 20.92 24.51
C SER A 163 -8.12 19.43 24.17
N ASN A 164 -9.24 18.79 23.83
CA ASN A 164 -9.28 17.41 23.36
C ASN A 164 -8.52 17.22 22.04
N PHE A 165 -8.69 18.13 21.06
CA PHE A 165 -7.88 18.09 19.83
C PHE A 165 -6.39 18.28 20.09
N ARG A 166 -6.01 19.14 21.05
CA ARG A 166 -4.62 19.32 21.46
C ARG A 166 -4.06 18.02 22.05
N ALA A 167 -4.83 17.35 22.90
CA ALA A 167 -4.45 16.04 23.45
C ALA A 167 -4.33 14.95 22.36
N LEU A 168 -5.27 14.92 21.41
CA LEU A 168 -5.22 14.01 20.25
C LEU A 168 -4.00 14.29 19.36
N SER A 169 -3.68 15.56 19.13
CA SER A 169 -2.55 15.96 18.28
C SER A 169 -1.18 15.54 18.82
N ALA A 170 -1.08 15.32 20.14
CA ALA A 170 0.13 14.81 20.78
C ALA A 170 0.31 13.29 20.64
N GLN A 171 -0.72 12.57 20.15
CA GLN A 171 -0.62 11.12 19.96
C GLN A 171 0.10 10.77 18.64
N PRO A 172 0.99 9.76 18.64
CA PRO A 172 1.76 9.38 17.44
C PRO A 172 0.91 8.76 16.33
N SER A 173 -0.33 8.36 16.63
CA SER A 173 -1.28 7.81 15.67
C SER A 173 -2.21 8.86 15.04
N TRP A 174 -2.04 10.14 15.38
CA TRP A 174 -2.85 11.24 14.86
C TRP A 174 -2.52 11.54 13.39
N ALA A 175 -3.54 11.48 12.55
CA ALA A 175 -3.51 11.73 11.11
C ALA A 175 -4.20 13.05 10.72
N SER A 176 -4.35 13.98 11.68
CA SER A 176 -4.86 15.34 11.48
C SER A 176 -6.20 15.36 10.74
N ALA A 177 -6.29 15.96 9.55
CA ALA A 177 -7.54 16.12 8.80
C ALA A 177 -8.31 14.80 8.57
N ARG A 178 -7.61 13.68 8.33
CA ARG A 178 -8.26 12.36 8.11
C ARG A 178 -9.05 11.90 9.32
N ASP A 179 -8.57 12.23 10.51
CA ASP A 179 -9.20 11.85 11.75
C ASP A 179 -10.37 12.75 12.08
N VAL A 180 -10.23 14.06 11.84
CA VAL A 180 -11.33 15.02 11.92
C VAL A 180 -12.46 14.62 10.95
N GLU A 181 -12.14 14.15 9.74
CA GLU A 181 -13.13 13.59 8.82
C GLU A 181 -13.85 12.35 9.36
N THR A 182 -13.10 11.45 10.00
CA THR A 182 -13.66 10.23 10.59
C THR A 182 -14.57 10.58 11.77
N LEU A 183 -14.15 11.53 12.61
CA LEU A 183 -14.93 12.08 13.71
C LEU A 183 -16.24 12.70 13.19
N ALA A 184 -16.16 13.58 12.19
CA ALA A 184 -17.32 14.23 11.59
C ALA A 184 -18.34 13.22 11.05
N LYS A 185 -17.86 12.15 10.38
CA LYS A 185 -18.72 11.05 9.88
C LYS A 185 -19.36 10.28 11.03
N SER A 186 -18.62 10.04 12.11
CA SER A 186 -19.14 9.33 13.29
C SER A 186 -20.21 10.13 14.02
N ILE A 187 -19.94 11.42 14.31
CA ILE A 187 -20.91 12.36 14.89
C ILE A 187 -22.18 12.42 14.05
N PHE A 188 -22.03 12.58 12.74
CA PHE A 188 -23.17 12.61 11.82
C PHE A 188 -23.97 11.29 11.86
N SER A 189 -23.28 10.14 11.89
CA SER A 189 -23.92 8.82 12.00
C SER A 189 -24.71 8.65 13.30
N VAL A 190 -24.14 9.08 14.43
CA VAL A 190 -24.82 9.06 15.74
C VAL A 190 -26.02 9.98 15.74
N ALA A 191 -25.87 11.21 15.24
CA ALA A 191 -26.98 12.16 15.13
C ALA A 191 -28.11 11.61 14.25
N MET A 192 -27.78 10.96 13.13
CA MET A 192 -28.76 10.32 12.24
C MET A 192 -29.52 9.16 12.89
N LYS A 193 -28.87 8.40 13.78
CA LYS A 193 -29.52 7.34 14.56
C LYS A 193 -30.47 7.92 15.62
N SER A 194 -30.09 9.04 16.22
CA SER A 194 -30.87 9.76 17.24
C SER A 194 -31.89 10.75 16.66
N ARG A 195 -32.19 10.68 15.35
CA ARG A 195 -33.09 11.63 14.66
C ARG A 195 -34.50 11.61 15.23
N GLN A 196 -35.10 12.79 15.37
CA GLN A 196 -36.50 12.96 15.74
C GLN A 196 -37.29 13.44 14.53
N GLY A 197 -37.98 12.51 13.87
CA GLY A 197 -38.71 12.79 12.64
C GLY A 197 -37.79 13.22 11.51
N THR A 198 -37.99 14.43 10.99
CA THR A 198 -37.16 15.03 9.93
C THR A 198 -36.05 15.95 10.48
N CYS A 199 -35.98 16.14 11.79
CA CYS A 199 -34.96 16.95 12.44
C CYS A 199 -33.85 16.07 13.01
N VAL A 200 -32.61 16.42 12.68
CA VAL A 200 -31.39 15.83 13.23
C VAL A 200 -30.66 16.94 13.97
N THR A 201 -30.38 16.75 15.26
CA THR A 201 -29.67 17.75 16.07
C THR A 201 -28.37 17.15 16.56
N VAL A 202 -27.26 17.85 16.33
CA VAL A 202 -25.98 17.54 16.97
C VAL A 202 -25.96 18.29 18.30
N THR A 203 -25.73 17.58 19.40
CA THR A 203 -25.62 18.15 20.74
C THR A 203 -24.15 18.16 21.19
N GLU A 204 -23.80 19.02 22.15
CA GLU A 204 -22.45 19.09 22.75
C GLU A 204 -21.99 17.71 23.24
N ALA A 205 -22.84 17.02 24.01
CA ALA A 205 -22.58 15.67 24.51
C ALA A 205 -22.30 14.62 23.41
N MET A 206 -22.85 14.77 22.18
CA MET A 206 -22.52 13.84 21.09
C MET A 206 -21.13 14.09 20.53
N VAL A 207 -20.69 15.34 20.50
CA VAL A 207 -19.35 15.71 20.02
C VAL A 207 -18.30 15.25 21.02
N GLU A 208 -18.50 15.54 22.31
CA GLU A 208 -17.64 15.10 23.42
C GLU A 208 -17.53 13.58 23.48
N ALA A 209 -18.65 12.86 23.47
CA ALA A 209 -18.63 11.40 23.54
C ALA A 209 -17.88 10.75 22.36
N GLU A 210 -17.98 11.32 21.15
CA GLU A 210 -17.25 10.80 19.99
C GLU A 210 -15.76 11.21 19.99
N LEU A 211 -15.40 12.35 20.58
CA LEU A 211 -14.02 12.73 20.84
C LEU A 211 -13.36 11.80 21.86
N ASP A 212 -14.02 11.56 23.00
CA ASP A 212 -13.54 10.66 24.05
C ASP A 212 -13.37 9.24 23.51
N LYS A 213 -14.37 8.74 22.79
CA LYS A 213 -14.29 7.44 22.13
C LYS A 213 -13.11 7.36 21.14
N MET A 214 -12.88 8.40 20.34
CA MET A 214 -11.75 8.44 19.43
C MET A 214 -10.41 8.43 20.18
N PHE A 215 -10.33 9.15 21.30
CA PHE A 215 -9.16 9.19 22.16
C PHE A 215 -8.86 7.81 22.77
N ASP A 216 -9.86 7.16 23.36
CA ASP A 216 -9.76 5.84 23.98
C ASP A 216 -9.35 4.76 22.97
N GLU A 217 -10.01 4.72 21.81
CA GLU A 217 -9.69 3.75 20.75
C GLU A 217 -8.22 3.85 20.31
N ARG A 218 -7.65 5.07 20.30
CA ARG A 218 -6.26 5.31 19.88
C ARG A 218 -5.25 5.05 20.96
N GLU A 219 -5.58 5.37 22.21
CA GLU A 219 -4.73 5.07 23.35
C GLU A 219 -4.52 3.54 23.46
N ILE A 220 -5.57 2.76 23.24
CA ILE A 220 -5.52 1.29 23.19
C ILE A 220 -4.64 0.81 22.02
N ARG A 221 -4.81 1.37 20.82
CA ARG A 221 -3.98 1.02 19.64
C ARG A 221 -2.52 1.38 19.84
N GLY A 222 -2.22 2.52 20.45
CA GLY A 222 -0.85 2.94 20.78
C GLY A 222 -0.15 1.93 21.68
N LYS A 223 -0.83 1.51 22.77
CA LYS A 223 -0.33 0.48 23.70
C LYS A 223 -0.08 -0.87 23.01
N GLN A 224 -0.95 -1.27 22.08
CA GLN A 224 -0.82 -2.51 21.28
C GLN A 224 0.29 -2.44 20.24
N ALA A 225 0.46 -1.30 19.55
CA ALA A 225 1.52 -1.11 18.57
C ALA A 225 2.90 -1.14 19.24
N GLU A 226 3.03 -0.53 20.43
CA GLU A 226 4.30 -0.51 21.17
C GLU A 226 4.70 -1.90 21.70
N THR A 227 3.73 -2.69 22.19
CA THR A 227 3.96 -4.09 22.59
C THR A 227 4.33 -4.98 21.40
N THR A 228 3.68 -4.78 20.25
CA THR A 228 3.99 -5.51 19.01
C THR A 228 5.39 -5.16 18.50
N ARG A 229 5.77 -3.87 18.51
CA ARG A 229 7.11 -3.39 18.12
C ARG A 229 8.22 -3.94 19.03
N LYS A 230 7.97 -4.08 20.34
CA LYS A 230 8.88 -4.75 21.29
C LYS A 230 9.04 -6.24 20.99
N ARG A 231 7.97 -6.92 20.57
CA ARG A 231 7.99 -8.35 20.22
C ARG A 231 8.72 -8.63 18.89
N VAL A 232 8.50 -7.80 17.88
CA VAL A 232 9.20 -7.89 16.57
C VAL A 232 10.70 -7.65 16.74
N ARG A 233 11.11 -6.61 17.50
CA ARG A 233 12.53 -6.38 17.82
C ARG A 233 13.19 -7.56 18.53
N LEU A 234 12.46 -8.29 19.38
CA LEU A 234 12.98 -9.49 20.03
C LEU A 234 13.19 -10.62 19.03
N GLN A 235 12.29 -10.78 18.04
CA GLN A 235 12.41 -11.80 16.99
C GLN A 235 13.53 -11.47 15.99
N ASP A 236 13.73 -10.20 15.64
CA ASP A 236 14.81 -9.76 14.75
C ASP A 236 16.21 -9.99 15.34
N LEU A 237 16.33 -10.01 16.67
CA LEU A 237 17.59 -10.39 17.36
C LEU A 237 17.92 -11.88 17.24
N PHE A 238 16.96 -12.74 16.86
CA PHE A 238 17.14 -14.19 16.72
C PHE A 238 17.12 -14.68 15.27
N MET A 239 16.97 -13.78 14.28
CA MET A 239 17.14 -14.14 12.87
C MET A 239 18.59 -13.87 12.44
N ALA A 240 19.38 -14.94 12.30
CA ALA A 240 20.71 -14.82 11.72
C ALA A 240 20.59 -14.27 10.28
N PRO A 241 21.44 -13.31 9.87
CA PRO A 241 21.45 -12.84 8.49
C PRO A 241 21.76 -14.01 7.54
N PRO A 242 21.16 -14.04 6.33
CA PRO A 242 21.52 -15.05 5.33
C PRO A 242 23.02 -14.97 5.04
N PRO A 243 23.70 -16.11 4.82
CA PRO A 243 25.15 -16.12 4.69
C PRO A 243 25.59 -15.25 3.52
N ALA A 244 26.51 -14.31 3.80
CA ALA A 244 27.15 -13.50 2.79
C ALA A 244 27.86 -14.41 1.77
N GLN A 245 27.48 -14.30 0.50
CA GLN A 245 28.25 -14.92 -0.56
C GLN A 245 29.61 -14.23 -0.62
N THR A 246 30.66 -15.02 -0.46
CA THR A 246 32.04 -14.54 -0.45
C THR A 246 32.41 -13.93 -1.80
N PRO A 247 33.08 -12.76 -1.84
CA PRO A 247 33.63 -12.23 -3.08
C PRO A 247 34.77 -13.14 -3.55
N HIS A 248 34.59 -13.77 -4.70
CA HIS A 248 35.69 -14.46 -5.38
C HIS A 248 36.74 -13.43 -5.79
N LYS A 249 37.92 -13.49 -5.14
CA LYS A 249 39.14 -12.81 -5.59
C LYS A 249 39.57 -13.43 -6.92
N ILE A 250 39.52 -12.65 -8.00
CA ILE A 250 40.34 -12.94 -9.19
C ILE A 250 41.68 -12.26 -8.96
N SER A 251 42.67 -13.07 -8.62
CA SER A 251 44.08 -12.71 -8.65
C SER A 251 44.63 -13.21 -9.99
N SER A 252 44.91 -12.29 -10.91
CA SER A 252 45.77 -12.58 -12.06
C SER A 252 46.86 -11.51 -12.12
N GLN A 253 48.03 -11.87 -11.60
CA GLN A 253 49.30 -11.31 -12.03
C GLN A 253 49.50 -11.70 -13.49
N TYR A 254 49.68 -10.73 -14.38
CA TYR A 254 50.53 -10.92 -15.55
C TYR A 254 51.19 -9.59 -15.93
N GLN A 255 52.51 -9.67 -16.10
CA GLN A 255 53.43 -8.58 -16.36
C GLN A 255 53.22 -8.01 -17.77
N ALA A 256 53.28 -6.69 -17.87
CA ALA A 256 53.41 -5.98 -19.13
C ALA A 256 54.82 -6.17 -19.70
N SER A 257 54.90 -6.65 -20.94
CA SER A 257 56.05 -6.45 -21.81
C SER A 257 55.52 -5.92 -23.14
N THR A 258 55.94 -4.69 -23.43
CA THR A 258 55.69 -3.91 -24.64
C THR A 258 56.32 -4.56 -25.87
N LYS A 259 55.59 -4.59 -26.99
CA LYS A 259 56.16 -4.36 -28.31
C LYS A 259 55.08 -3.75 -29.21
N GLU A 260 55.50 -2.64 -29.80
CA GLU A 260 54.82 -1.79 -30.78
C GLU A 260 54.62 -2.57 -32.08
N ASP A 261 53.52 -2.32 -32.78
CA ASP A 261 53.54 -2.12 -34.23
C ASP A 261 52.29 -1.35 -34.69
N GLU A 262 52.56 -0.29 -35.44
CA GLU A 262 51.63 0.65 -36.06
C GLU A 262 50.89 0.02 -37.25
N ALA A 263 49.59 0.32 -37.42
CA ALA A 263 48.96 0.47 -38.74
C ALA A 263 47.54 1.08 -38.66
N SER A 264 47.51 2.41 -38.72
CA SER A 264 46.69 3.25 -39.62
C SER A 264 45.45 2.70 -40.36
N CYS A 265 44.40 3.53 -40.29
CA CYS A 265 43.41 3.93 -41.32
C CYS A 265 42.04 3.25 -41.42
N THR A 266 41.05 4.02 -40.93
CA THR A 266 39.74 4.41 -41.51
C THR A 266 38.70 3.37 -41.97
N PRO A 267 37.40 3.64 -41.72
CA PRO A 267 36.32 2.66 -41.83
C PRO A 267 35.67 2.64 -43.22
N PRO A 268 35.16 1.48 -43.68
CA PRO A 268 34.05 1.45 -44.62
C PRO A 268 32.77 0.90 -43.97
N GLU A 269 31.74 1.72 -44.15
CA GLU A 269 30.29 1.47 -44.23
C GLU A 269 29.72 0.10 -43.84
N SER A 270 28.78 0.17 -42.89
CA SER A 270 27.79 -0.85 -42.53
C SER A 270 26.93 -1.31 -43.72
N PRO A 271 26.70 -2.62 -43.92
CA PRO A 271 25.64 -3.10 -44.80
C PRO A 271 24.31 -3.19 -44.06
N THR A 272 23.28 -2.72 -44.74
CA THR A 272 21.86 -2.74 -44.44
C THR A 272 21.30 -4.15 -44.20
N ALA A 273 20.43 -4.28 -43.20
CA ALA A 273 19.69 -5.51 -42.90
C ALA A 273 18.34 -5.56 -43.66
N GLU A 274 18.14 -6.61 -44.45
CA GLU A 274 16.80 -7.04 -44.87
C GLU A 274 16.24 -8.07 -43.89
N VAL A 275 14.94 -7.98 -43.63
CA VAL A 275 14.20 -8.78 -42.65
C VAL A 275 13.34 -9.80 -43.39
N ASP A 276 13.53 -11.09 -43.10
CA ASP A 276 12.51 -12.11 -43.31
C ASP A 276 12.46 -13.15 -42.17
N ASN A 277 11.23 -13.48 -41.81
CA ASN A 277 10.72 -14.59 -40.99
C ASN A 277 11.52 -15.05 -39.74
N GLY A 278 11.34 -14.33 -38.63
CA GLY A 278 11.14 -14.92 -37.29
C GLY A 278 12.25 -15.70 -36.59
N LYS A 279 13.39 -15.99 -37.21
CA LYS A 279 14.59 -16.55 -36.55
C LYS A 279 15.84 -15.88 -37.10
N ARG A 280 16.39 -14.92 -36.36
CA ARG A 280 17.75 -14.44 -36.59
C ARG A 280 18.71 -15.62 -36.37
N LYS A 281 19.17 -16.28 -37.44
CA LYS A 281 20.45 -16.99 -37.39
C LYS A 281 21.51 -15.92 -37.19
N SER A 282 22.25 -16.01 -36.10
CA SER A 282 23.41 -15.15 -35.85
C SER A 282 24.38 -15.34 -37.02
N VAL A 283 24.49 -14.30 -37.85
CA VAL A 283 25.54 -14.22 -38.85
C VAL A 283 26.84 -14.00 -38.07
N ARG A 284 27.84 -14.83 -38.34
CA ARG A 284 29.16 -14.75 -37.73
C ARG A 284 29.86 -13.45 -38.14
N ASP A 285 30.31 -12.67 -37.17
CA ASP A 285 31.03 -11.43 -37.44
C ASP A 285 32.38 -11.73 -38.11
N ALA A 286 32.71 -10.95 -39.15
CA ALA A 286 33.97 -11.09 -39.87
C ALA A 286 35.14 -10.74 -38.95
N GLY A 287 35.99 -11.74 -38.64
CA GLY A 287 37.18 -11.58 -37.80
C GLY A 287 37.23 -12.46 -36.53
N VAL A 288 36.15 -13.17 -36.20
CA VAL A 288 36.14 -14.12 -35.08
C VAL A 288 36.68 -15.49 -35.52
N SER A 289 37.69 -16.03 -34.84
CA SER A 289 38.25 -17.36 -35.13
C SER A 289 37.24 -18.49 -34.88
N ASP A 290 37.40 -19.62 -35.56
CA ASP A 290 36.49 -20.78 -35.43
C ASP A 290 36.38 -21.26 -33.97
N GLU A 291 37.49 -21.26 -33.24
CA GLU A 291 37.57 -21.69 -31.83
C GLU A 291 36.82 -20.74 -30.87
N VAL A 292 36.92 -19.43 -31.09
CA VAL A 292 36.22 -18.44 -30.24
C VAL A 292 34.71 -18.48 -30.50
N TRP A 293 34.31 -18.71 -31.75
CA TRP A 293 32.91 -18.83 -32.12
C TRP A 293 32.26 -20.08 -31.50
N GLU A 294 32.94 -21.22 -31.56
CA GLU A 294 32.46 -22.48 -30.98
C GLU A 294 32.36 -22.41 -29.46
N GLN A 295 33.29 -21.71 -28.81
CA GLN A 295 33.24 -21.48 -27.36
C GLN A 295 32.09 -20.56 -26.94
N LEU A 296 31.81 -19.49 -27.70
CA LEU A 296 30.66 -18.61 -27.46
C LEU A 296 29.31 -19.32 -27.65
N GLU A 297 29.19 -20.21 -28.64
CA GLU A 297 27.99 -21.02 -28.82
C GLU A 297 27.80 -22.02 -27.66
N SER A 298 28.88 -22.63 -27.19
CA SER A 298 28.86 -23.51 -26.02
C SER A 298 28.45 -22.77 -24.75
N ASP A 299 29.01 -21.58 -24.50
CA ASP A 299 28.69 -20.74 -23.35
C ASP A 299 27.24 -20.23 -23.39
N LYS A 300 26.75 -19.84 -24.57
CA LYS A 300 25.36 -19.45 -24.78
C LYS A 300 24.41 -20.60 -24.47
N LYS A 301 24.71 -21.80 -24.96
CA LYS A 301 23.91 -23.00 -24.69
C LYS A 301 23.92 -23.37 -23.21
N ALA A 302 25.08 -23.27 -22.55
CA ALA A 302 25.20 -23.49 -21.12
C ALA A 302 24.41 -22.46 -20.30
N GLN A 303 24.37 -21.20 -20.75
CA GLN A 303 23.58 -20.14 -20.13
C GLN A 303 22.07 -20.37 -20.33
N GLU A 304 21.64 -20.76 -21.53
CA GLU A 304 20.25 -21.11 -21.81
C GLU A 304 19.78 -22.30 -20.95
N GLU A 305 20.63 -23.31 -20.74
CA GLU A 305 20.33 -24.43 -19.84
C GLU A 305 20.24 -24.00 -18.36
N ARG A 306 21.13 -23.10 -17.90
CA ARG A 306 21.07 -22.55 -16.54
C ARG A 306 19.79 -21.74 -16.34
N ASP A 307 19.43 -20.90 -17.31
CA ASP A 307 18.21 -20.09 -17.28
C ASP A 307 16.95 -20.97 -17.31
N ALA A 308 16.94 -22.04 -18.09
CA ALA A 308 15.84 -23.00 -18.13
C ALA A 308 15.67 -23.73 -16.79
N LYS A 309 16.76 -24.18 -16.18
CA LYS A 309 16.75 -24.81 -14.84
C LYS A 309 16.24 -23.84 -13.78
N TYR A 310 16.66 -22.58 -13.84
CA TYR A 310 16.22 -21.54 -12.90
C TYR A 310 14.71 -21.23 -13.06
N ARG A 311 14.22 -21.09 -14.29
CA ARG A 311 12.78 -20.91 -14.56
C ARG A 311 11.94 -22.08 -14.07
N ALA A 312 12.40 -23.32 -14.28
CA ALA A 312 11.73 -24.51 -13.77
C ALA A 312 11.66 -24.52 -12.23
N MET A 313 12.74 -24.14 -11.55
CA MET A 313 12.77 -24.03 -10.08
C MET A 313 11.81 -22.94 -9.55
N LEU A 314 11.69 -21.81 -10.25
CA LEU A 314 10.75 -20.77 -9.87
C LEU A 314 9.29 -21.21 -10.08
N GLU A 315 9.01 -21.92 -11.16
CA GLU A 315 7.67 -22.43 -11.44
C GLU A 315 7.23 -23.47 -10.40
N THR A 316 8.13 -24.36 -9.97
CA THR A 316 7.84 -25.31 -8.88
C THR A 316 7.61 -24.59 -7.56
N LYS A 317 8.43 -23.58 -7.22
CA LYS A 317 8.22 -22.74 -6.03
C LYS A 317 6.87 -22.01 -6.07
N ARG A 318 6.50 -21.43 -7.22
CA ARG A 318 5.21 -20.75 -7.42
C ARG A 318 4.04 -21.71 -7.25
N LYS A 319 4.13 -22.92 -7.82
CA LYS A 319 3.12 -23.97 -7.67
C LYS A 319 2.98 -24.42 -6.22
N ALA A 320 4.09 -24.58 -5.50
CA ALA A 320 4.08 -24.95 -4.08
C ALA A 320 3.43 -23.87 -3.19
N VAL A 321 3.78 -22.60 -3.38
CA VAL A 321 3.18 -21.48 -2.63
C VAL A 321 1.68 -21.32 -2.96
N GLY A 322 1.31 -21.47 -4.25
CA GLY A 322 -0.08 -21.47 -4.68
C GLY A 322 -0.89 -22.57 -4.01
N ALA A 323 -0.38 -23.81 -4.01
CA ALA A 323 -1.03 -24.95 -3.38
C ALA A 323 -1.17 -24.78 -1.86
N ALA A 324 -0.16 -24.23 -1.17
CA ALA A 324 -0.24 -23.96 0.27
C ALA A 324 -1.31 -22.90 0.60
N ARG A 325 -1.41 -21.84 -0.20
CA ARG A 325 -2.44 -20.80 -0.03
C ARG A 325 -3.85 -21.36 -0.26
N GLU A 326 -4.03 -22.19 -1.28
CA GLU A 326 -5.31 -22.81 -1.61
C GLU A 326 -5.75 -23.80 -0.52
N ALA A 327 -4.80 -24.56 0.07
CA ALA A 327 -5.07 -25.44 1.20
C ALA A 327 -5.57 -24.66 2.44
N ILE A 328 -4.89 -23.56 2.81
CA ILE A 328 -5.31 -22.71 3.94
C ILE A 328 -6.70 -22.10 3.69
N LEU A 329 -6.95 -21.63 2.47
CA LEU A 329 -8.24 -21.05 2.12
C LEU A 329 -9.37 -22.09 2.24
N LYS A 330 -9.10 -23.33 1.82
CA LYS A 330 -10.05 -24.44 1.89
C LYS A 330 -10.36 -24.83 3.34
N GLU A 331 -9.34 -24.93 4.20
CA GLU A 331 -9.53 -25.19 5.64
C GLU A 331 -10.41 -24.12 6.32
N LEU A 332 -10.18 -22.84 6.01
CA LEU A 332 -10.97 -21.73 6.54
C LEU A 332 -12.44 -21.79 6.09
N ILE A 333 -12.69 -22.10 4.81
CA ILE A 333 -14.06 -22.23 4.28
C ILE A 333 -14.78 -23.41 4.95
N GLU A 334 -14.12 -24.55 5.10
CA GLU A 334 -14.70 -25.74 5.77
C GLU A 334 -15.01 -25.45 7.26
N GLU A 335 -14.14 -24.72 7.95
CA GLU A 335 -14.36 -24.30 9.33
C GLU A 335 -15.54 -23.32 9.46
N GLU A 336 -15.65 -22.32 8.58
CA GLU A 336 -16.80 -21.40 8.56
C GLU A 336 -18.12 -22.12 8.29
N GLU A 337 -18.14 -23.07 7.35
CA GLU A 337 -19.32 -23.88 7.08
C GLU A 337 -19.73 -24.74 8.28
N ARG A 338 -18.75 -25.30 9.01
CA ARG A 338 -19.01 -26.06 10.25
C ARG A 338 -19.66 -25.18 11.31
N LEU A 339 -19.10 -23.98 11.54
CA LEU A 339 -19.64 -23.02 12.51
C LEU A 339 -21.05 -22.55 12.14
N LYS A 340 -21.32 -22.30 10.84
CA LYS A 340 -22.67 -21.95 10.37
C LYS A 340 -23.67 -23.07 10.62
N LYS A 341 -23.32 -24.33 10.34
CA LYS A 341 -24.18 -25.50 10.64
C LYS A 341 -24.48 -25.61 12.14
N GLU A 342 -23.49 -25.40 12.99
CA GLU A 342 -23.69 -25.42 14.45
C GLU A 342 -24.60 -24.29 14.94
N GLU A 343 -24.46 -23.08 14.38
CA GLU A 343 -25.30 -21.94 14.71
C GLU A 343 -26.76 -22.14 14.24
N GLU A 344 -26.96 -22.69 13.04
CA GLU A 344 -28.29 -23.04 12.52
C GLU A 344 -28.97 -24.10 13.39
N GLN A 345 -28.26 -25.16 13.79
CA GLN A 345 -28.76 -26.16 14.73
C GLN A 345 -29.15 -25.53 16.07
N ARG A 346 -28.32 -24.62 16.60
CA ARG A 346 -28.61 -23.89 17.85
C ARG A 346 -29.86 -22.99 17.73
N LYS A 347 -30.02 -22.30 16.60
CA LYS A 347 -31.21 -21.47 16.32
C LYS A 347 -32.48 -22.32 16.16
N LYS A 348 -32.39 -23.47 15.50
CA LYS A 348 -33.51 -24.42 15.40
C LYS A 348 -33.92 -24.95 16.78
N ALA A 349 -32.96 -25.36 17.61
CA ALA A 349 -33.23 -25.79 18.98
C ALA A 349 -33.86 -24.67 19.83
N ALA A 350 -33.42 -23.42 19.67
CA ALA A 350 -34.02 -22.28 20.36
C ALA A 350 -35.46 -21.99 19.91
N LYS A 351 -35.80 -22.21 18.62
CA LYS A 351 -37.16 -22.06 18.09
C LYS A 351 -38.14 -23.13 18.57
N MET A 352 -37.67 -24.34 18.88
CA MET A 352 -38.53 -25.40 19.43
C MET A 352 -39.00 -25.13 20.87
N GLY A 353 -38.52 -24.05 21.51
CA GLY A 353 -38.98 -23.64 22.84
C GLY A 353 -38.60 -24.66 23.91
N ARG A 354 -39.47 -24.83 24.92
CA ARG A 354 -39.25 -25.78 26.01
C ARG A 354 -39.84 -27.14 25.69
N CYS A 355 -39.26 -28.19 26.25
CA CYS A 355 -39.83 -29.54 26.25
C CYS A 355 -41.31 -29.53 26.72
N PRO A 356 -42.17 -30.52 26.36
CA PRO A 356 -43.57 -30.60 26.81
C PRO A 356 -43.82 -30.44 28.32
N VAL A 357 -42.78 -30.64 29.13
CA VAL A 357 -42.80 -30.53 30.61
C VAL A 357 -42.14 -29.23 31.10
N GLY A 358 -41.79 -28.29 30.21
CA GLY A 358 -41.32 -26.94 30.57
C GLY A 358 -39.83 -26.79 30.87
N TYR A 359 -39.00 -27.77 30.50
CA TYR A 359 -37.54 -27.74 30.70
C TYR A 359 -36.79 -27.28 29.44
N ASP A 360 -35.64 -26.61 29.65
CA ASP A 360 -34.76 -26.15 28.57
C ASP A 360 -33.95 -27.30 27.96
N TRP A 361 -33.62 -27.17 26.67
CA TRP A 361 -32.84 -28.15 25.92
C TRP A 361 -31.33 -27.93 26.08
N ILE A 362 -30.58 -28.99 26.38
CA ILE A 362 -29.13 -29.00 26.59
C ILE A 362 -28.48 -29.89 25.52
N LYS A 363 -27.56 -29.32 24.72
CA LYS A 363 -26.81 -30.06 23.69
C LYS A 363 -25.93 -31.13 24.34
N GLN A 364 -26.00 -32.36 23.84
CA GLN A 364 -25.20 -33.48 24.33
C GLN A 364 -23.94 -33.68 23.46
N ALA A 365 -22.87 -34.18 24.07
CA ALA A 365 -21.59 -34.41 23.38
C ALA A 365 -21.65 -35.53 22.34
N GLN A 366 -22.64 -36.42 22.41
CA GLN A 366 -22.86 -37.54 21.49
C GLN A 366 -23.80 -37.19 20.31
N GLY A 367 -24.08 -35.90 20.11
CA GLY A 367 -25.10 -35.41 19.18
C GLY A 367 -26.47 -35.31 19.86
N GLY A 368 -27.34 -34.44 19.37
CA GLY A 368 -28.70 -34.24 19.87
C GLY A 368 -28.83 -33.35 21.11
N PHE A 369 -30.08 -33.11 21.51
CA PHE A 369 -30.47 -32.25 22.62
C PHE A 369 -31.27 -33.07 23.64
N ARG A 370 -30.87 -32.98 24.92
CA ARG A 370 -31.60 -33.59 26.05
C ARG A 370 -32.19 -32.49 26.92
N CYS A 371 -33.42 -32.63 27.38
CA CYS A 371 -33.99 -31.64 28.30
C CYS A 371 -33.27 -31.65 29.65
N ALA A 372 -33.25 -30.53 30.37
CA ALA A 372 -32.63 -30.41 31.69
C ALA A 372 -33.23 -31.38 32.74
N GLY A 373 -34.48 -31.79 32.56
CA GLY A 373 -35.14 -32.83 33.37
C GLY A 373 -34.75 -34.27 33.01
N GLY A 374 -33.94 -34.48 31.97
CA GLY A 374 -33.39 -35.78 31.57
C GLY A 374 -34.34 -36.72 30.81
N SER A 375 -35.65 -36.44 30.80
CA SER A 375 -36.70 -37.35 30.30
C SER A 375 -36.95 -37.31 28.79
N HIS A 376 -36.56 -36.24 28.10
CA HIS A 376 -36.78 -36.08 26.66
C HIS A 376 -35.47 -35.86 25.92
N TYR A 377 -35.32 -36.49 24.77
CA TYR A 377 -34.15 -36.44 23.91
C TYR A 377 -34.58 -36.28 22.46
N ILE A 378 -33.91 -35.41 21.72
CA ILE A 378 -34.11 -35.18 20.29
C ILE A 378 -32.76 -35.35 19.61
N SER A 379 -32.69 -36.20 18.59
CA SER A 379 -31.48 -36.39 17.80
C SER A 379 -31.23 -35.23 16.84
N ASP A 380 -29.99 -35.04 16.40
CA ASP A 380 -29.66 -34.01 15.40
C ASP A 380 -30.33 -34.28 14.04
N GLU A 381 -30.65 -35.54 13.73
CA GLU A 381 -31.34 -35.97 12.49
C GLU A 381 -32.83 -35.59 12.50
N GLU A 382 -33.51 -35.73 13.65
CA GLU A 382 -34.90 -35.31 13.83
C GLU A 382 -35.05 -33.77 13.81
N LEU A 383 -34.03 -33.06 14.30
CA LEU A 383 -33.91 -31.59 14.23
C LEU A 383 -33.61 -31.07 12.81
N ALA A 384 -32.92 -31.87 11.99
CA ALA A 384 -32.67 -31.54 10.60
C ALA A 384 -33.94 -31.69 9.73
N SER A 385 -34.80 -32.64 10.08
CA SER A 385 -36.03 -33.01 9.36
C SER A 385 -37.26 -32.17 9.72
N SER A 386 -37.14 -31.29 10.72
CA SER A 386 -38.16 -30.32 11.18
C SER A 386 -37.78 -28.89 10.79
#